data_AF-A0A812WKD2-F1
#
_entry.id   AF-A0A812WKD2-F1
#
_cell.length_a   1.000
_cell.length_b   1.000
_cell.length_c   1.000
_cell.angle_alpha   90.00
_cell.angle_beta   90.00
_cell.angle_gamma   90.00
#
_symmetry.space_group_name_H-M   'P 1'
#
loop_
_entity.id
_entity.type
_entity.pdbx_description
1 polymer ?
#
loop_
_entity_poly.entity_id
_entity_poly.type
_entity_poly.pdbx_seq_one_letter_code
_entity_poly.pdbx_strand_id
1 'polypeptide(L)'
;AVYKLETGEVDFFGPSPKQAELLASKLQLPPSMSNSADALALIGAHGVRTPEDPPMPAPAALKLLKEGNERFAVGAPIAGKIDAKMRKALATVGQAPHTAILGCADSRVPLELVFDGLPGDLFVLRNAGNT
;
A
#
# COMPACT_ATOMS: atom_id res chain seq x y z
N ALA A 1 -11.25 2.29 -6.24
CA ALA A 1 -12.34 3.25 -5.99
C ALA A 1 -12.25 4.40 -6.98
N VAL A 2 -13.34 5.13 -7.20
CA VAL A 2 -13.35 6.37 -8.02
C VAL A 2 -13.68 7.53 -7.09
N TYR A 3 -12.82 8.55 -7.06
CA TYR A 3 -13.09 9.80 -6.35
C TYR A 3 -13.88 10.73 -7.27
N LYS A 4 -15.09 11.10 -6.89
CA LYS A 4 -15.93 12.06 -7.62
C LYS A 4 -15.57 13.47 -7.16
N LEU A 5 -15.03 14.29 -8.05
CA LEU A 5 -14.53 15.63 -7.69
C LEU A 5 -15.67 16.58 -7.29
N GLU A 6 -16.86 16.38 -7.86
CA GLU A 6 -18.03 17.22 -7.64
C GLU A 6 -18.72 16.95 -6.30
N THR A 7 -18.64 15.70 -5.82
CA THR A 7 -19.32 15.27 -4.59
C THR A 7 -18.35 15.01 -3.44
N GLY A 8 -17.06 14.87 -3.72
CA GLY A 8 -16.04 14.46 -2.76
C GLY A 8 -16.17 13.00 -2.29
N GLU A 9 -17.06 12.23 -2.91
CA GLU A 9 -17.34 10.84 -2.55
C GLU A 9 -16.35 9.88 -3.20
N VAL A 10 -16.07 8.79 -2.48
CA VAL A 10 -15.25 7.69 -2.96
C VAL A 10 -16.15 6.49 -3.22
N ASP A 11 -16.40 6.22 -4.49
CA ASP A 11 -17.11 5.00 -4.91
C ASP A 11 -16.14 3.83 -4.82
N PHE A 12 -16.22 3.08 -3.72
CA PHE A 12 -15.52 1.81 -3.57
C PHE A 12 -16.28 0.72 -4.33
N PHE A 13 -15.58 -0.01 -5.19
CA PHE A 13 -16.14 -1.20 -5.83
C PHE A 13 -16.00 -2.38 -4.85
N GLY A 14 -16.94 -2.52 -3.90
CA GLY A 14 -16.95 -3.61 -2.90
C GLY A 14 -16.99 -3.14 -1.43
N PRO A 15 -17.09 -4.07 -0.46
CA PRO A 15 -17.24 -3.73 0.96
C PRO A 15 -15.93 -3.19 1.58
N SER A 16 -16.05 -2.12 2.38
CA SER A 16 -14.95 -1.52 3.16
C SER A 16 -14.76 -2.25 4.51
N PRO A 17 -13.52 -2.50 4.97
CA PRO A 17 -13.27 -3.03 6.31
C PRO A 17 -13.77 -2.06 7.38
N LYS A 18 -14.36 -2.58 8.47
CA LYS A 18 -14.89 -1.77 9.56
C LYS A 18 -13.77 -1.39 10.53
N GLN A 19 -13.70 -0.09 10.87
CA GLN A 19 -12.69 0.50 11.76
C GLN A 19 -12.54 -0.24 13.12
N ALA A 20 -13.62 -0.85 13.61
CA ALA A 20 -13.60 -1.63 14.85
C ALA A 20 -12.69 -2.87 14.81
N GLU A 21 -12.47 -3.45 13.63
CA GLU A 21 -11.65 -4.66 13.46
C GLU A 21 -10.14 -4.33 13.45
N LEU A 22 -9.78 -3.13 13.00
CA LEU A 22 -8.38 -2.66 12.95
C LEU A 22 -7.83 -2.26 14.33
N LEU A 23 -8.71 -1.82 15.24
CA LEU A 23 -8.34 -1.26 16.55
C LEU A 23 -8.14 -2.32 17.64
N ALA A 24 -8.43 -3.60 17.37
CA ALA A 24 -8.35 -4.69 18.36
C ALA A 24 -6.97 -5.41 18.41
N SER A 25 -6.02 -5.05 17.54
CA SER A 25 -4.74 -5.73 17.40
C SER A 25 -3.68 -5.24 18.41
N LYS A 26 -2.98 -6.15 19.10
CA LYS A 26 -1.85 -5.87 20.00
C LYS A 26 -0.65 -6.74 19.64
N LEU A 27 0.44 -6.17 19.11
CA LEU A 27 1.69 -6.91 18.85
C LEU A 27 2.96 -6.07 19.06
N GLN A 28 3.99 -6.69 19.62
CA GLN A 28 5.33 -6.13 19.86
C GLN A 28 6.32 -6.45 18.72
N LEU A 29 7.38 -5.62 18.60
CA LEU A 29 8.29 -5.54 17.46
C LEU A 29 9.31 -6.71 17.35
N PRO A 30 9.48 -7.30 16.15
CA PRO A 30 10.49 -8.33 15.92
C PRO A 30 11.33 -8.06 14.63
N PRO A 31 12.13 -9.02 14.13
CA PRO A 31 13.60 -8.99 14.09
C PRO A 31 14.11 -8.67 12.67
N SER A 32 13.55 -7.64 12.02
CA SER A 32 13.77 -7.27 10.60
C SER A 32 15.19 -6.79 10.22
N MET A 33 16.23 -7.19 10.97
CA MET A 33 17.64 -6.93 10.72
C MET A 33 18.36 -8.06 9.95
N SER A 34 17.66 -9.07 9.41
CA SER A 34 18.33 -10.11 8.60
C SER A 34 17.56 -10.56 7.34
N ASN A 35 18.24 -10.27 6.22
CA ASN A 35 18.24 -10.90 4.90
C ASN A 35 17.14 -10.61 3.86
N SER A 36 17.67 -10.35 2.67
CA SER A 36 17.09 -9.78 1.46
C SER A 36 17.34 -10.73 0.30
N ALA A 37 16.29 -11.33 -0.29
CA ALA A 37 16.43 -12.05 -1.56
C ALA A 37 15.18 -12.03 -2.46
N ASP A 38 13.96 -11.88 -1.92
CA ASP A 38 12.74 -12.20 -2.69
C ASP A 38 11.96 -11.00 -3.25
N ALA A 39 12.60 -9.87 -3.55
CA ALA A 39 11.87 -8.65 -3.93
C ALA A 39 11.05 -8.78 -5.25
N LEU A 40 11.43 -9.69 -6.16
CA LEU A 40 10.76 -9.91 -7.45
C LEU A 40 9.60 -10.92 -7.40
N ALA A 41 9.46 -11.69 -6.33
CA ALA A 41 8.35 -12.65 -6.14
C ALA A 41 7.07 -12.00 -5.57
N LEU A 42 7.06 -10.67 -5.41
CA LEU A 42 6.09 -9.95 -4.56
C LEU A 42 5.03 -9.16 -5.35
N ILE A 43 5.13 -9.10 -6.68
CA ILE A 43 4.10 -8.49 -7.54
C ILE A 43 3.14 -9.60 -7.95
N GLY A 44 1.90 -9.56 -7.45
CA GLY A 44 0.89 -10.57 -7.71
C GLY A 44 0.62 -10.79 -9.20
N ALA A 45 -0.04 -11.89 -9.55
CA ALA A 45 -0.28 -12.32 -10.94
C ALA A 45 -0.97 -11.26 -11.83
N HIS A 46 -1.60 -10.26 -11.22
CA HIS A 46 -2.31 -9.16 -11.86
C HIS A 46 -1.52 -7.85 -11.96
N GLY A 47 -0.24 -7.84 -11.54
CA GLY A 47 0.58 -6.64 -11.43
C GLY A 47 0.34 -5.84 -10.15
N VAL A 48 -0.56 -6.29 -9.27
CA VAL A 48 -0.93 -5.68 -7.99
C VAL A 48 -1.23 -6.78 -6.97
N ARG A 49 -1.12 -6.46 -5.68
CA ARG A 49 -1.41 -7.41 -4.60
C ARG A 49 -2.90 -7.55 -4.31
N THR A 50 -3.41 -8.78 -4.35
CA THR A 50 -4.79 -9.16 -4.03
C THR A 50 -4.81 -10.23 -2.92
N PRO A 51 -5.99 -10.56 -2.35
CA PRO A 51 -6.09 -11.64 -1.35
C PRO A 51 -5.68 -13.03 -1.85
N GLU A 52 -5.48 -13.22 -3.14
CA GLU A 52 -4.95 -14.45 -3.73
C GLU A 52 -3.43 -14.58 -3.55
N ASP A 53 -2.73 -13.46 -3.29
CA ASP A 53 -1.31 -13.45 -3.02
C ASP A 53 -1.01 -13.87 -1.57
N PRO A 54 0.13 -14.54 -1.32
CA PRO A 54 0.52 -14.90 0.03
C PRO A 54 0.71 -13.65 0.91
N PRO A 55 0.44 -13.75 2.22
CA PRO A 55 0.73 -12.69 3.17
C PRO A 55 2.19 -12.24 3.09
N MET A 56 2.43 -10.94 3.15
CA MET A 56 3.80 -10.41 3.11
C MET A 56 4.40 -10.40 4.52
N PRO A 57 5.57 -11.02 4.73
CA PRO A 57 6.29 -10.88 5.99
C PRO A 57 6.66 -9.43 6.25
N ALA A 58 6.51 -8.96 7.49
CA ALA A 58 6.81 -7.58 7.86
C ALA A 58 8.23 -7.11 7.48
N PRO A 59 9.31 -7.92 7.60
CA PRO A 59 10.65 -7.53 7.13
C PRO A 59 10.71 -7.27 5.62
N ALA A 60 9.99 -8.07 4.82
CA ALA A 60 9.92 -7.90 3.37
C ALA A 60 9.16 -6.62 3.01
N ALA A 61 8.02 -6.37 3.67
CA ALA A 61 7.25 -5.14 3.50
C ALA A 61 8.07 -3.88 3.85
N LEU A 62 8.79 -3.90 4.97
CA LEU A 62 9.67 -2.80 5.37
C LEU A 62 10.80 -2.58 4.36
N LYS A 63 11.36 -3.66 3.80
CA LYS A 63 12.37 -3.58 2.76
C LYS A 63 11.84 -2.85 1.52
N LEU A 64 10.64 -3.21 1.04
CA LEU A 64 10.01 -2.55 -0.11
C LEU A 64 9.81 -1.05 0.12
N LEU A 65 9.35 -0.65 1.31
CA LEU A 65 9.19 0.77 1.66
C LEU A 65 10.54 1.51 1.63
N LYS A 66 11.60 0.92 2.20
CA LYS A 66 12.95 1.53 2.20
C LYS A 66 13.47 1.71 0.78
N GLU A 67 13.40 0.66 -0.04
CA GLU A 67 13.85 0.69 -1.43
C GLU A 67 13.02 1.69 -2.26
N GLY A 68 11.72 1.78 -2.03
CA GLY A 68 10.85 2.77 -2.67
C GLY A 68 11.21 4.21 -2.30
N ASN A 69 11.48 4.46 -1.01
CA ASN A 69 11.93 5.76 -0.53
C ASN A 69 13.30 6.17 -1.10
N GLU A 70 14.23 5.22 -1.22
CA GLU A 70 15.52 5.46 -1.88
C GLU A 70 15.32 5.86 -3.35
N ARG A 71 14.43 5.18 -4.09
CA ARG A 71 14.09 5.52 -5.47
C ARG A 71 13.43 6.89 -5.60
N PHE A 72 12.50 7.23 -4.70
CA PHE A 72 11.88 8.55 -4.66
C PHE A 72 12.92 9.66 -4.45
N ALA A 73 13.86 9.47 -3.51
CA ALA A 73 14.89 10.46 -3.19
C ALA A 73 15.80 10.82 -4.37
N VAL A 74 16.04 9.87 -5.28
CA VAL A 74 16.86 10.08 -6.49
C VAL A 74 16.04 10.30 -7.76
N GLY A 75 14.71 10.36 -7.67
CA GLY A 75 13.83 10.59 -8.81
C GLY A 75 13.77 9.43 -9.81
N ALA A 76 13.93 8.18 -9.35
CA ALA A 76 13.95 6.98 -10.19
C ALA A 76 12.86 5.96 -9.80
N PRO A 77 11.56 6.33 -9.82
CA PRO A 77 10.47 5.41 -9.51
C PRO A 77 10.41 4.27 -10.53
N ILE A 78 10.12 3.06 -10.06
CA ILE A 78 9.91 1.89 -10.93
C ILE A 78 8.45 1.43 -10.94
N ALA A 79 7.61 1.98 -10.04
CA ALA A 79 6.18 1.73 -10.08
C ALA A 79 5.65 2.09 -11.48
N GLY A 80 5.22 1.06 -12.20
CA GLY A 80 4.76 1.17 -13.57
C GLY A 80 3.48 2.00 -13.68
N LYS A 81 3.09 2.31 -14.93
CA LYS A 81 1.79 2.95 -15.17
C LYS A 81 0.66 2.05 -14.69
N ILE A 82 -0.24 2.62 -13.89
CA ILE A 82 -1.44 1.93 -13.42
C ILE A 82 -2.38 1.70 -14.60
N ASP A 83 -2.57 0.44 -14.98
CA ASP A 83 -3.43 0.07 -16.10
C ASP A 83 -4.86 -0.32 -15.65
N ALA A 84 -5.74 -0.56 -16.63
CA ALA A 84 -7.11 -0.97 -16.37
C ALA A 84 -7.23 -2.39 -15.79
N LYS A 85 -6.28 -3.28 -16.08
CA LYS A 85 -6.25 -4.66 -15.59
C LYS A 85 -5.99 -4.68 -14.10
N MET A 86 -5.00 -3.92 -13.63
CA MET A 86 -4.68 -3.74 -12.22
C MET A 86 -5.88 -3.21 -11.44
N ARG A 87 -6.55 -2.16 -11.95
CA ARG A 87 -7.75 -1.60 -11.31
C ARG A 87 -8.91 -2.60 -11.26
N LYS A 88 -9.12 -3.35 -12.35
CA LYS A 88 -10.16 -4.38 -12.39
C LYS A 88 -9.88 -5.47 -11.37
N ALA A 89 -8.64 -5.94 -11.26
CA ALA A 89 -8.25 -6.95 -10.28
C ALA A 89 -8.54 -6.49 -8.84
N LEU A 90 -8.13 -5.26 -8.48
CA LEU A 90 -8.41 -4.72 -7.14
C LEU A 90 -9.92 -4.57 -6.85
N ALA A 91 -10.72 -4.30 -7.88
CA ALA A 91 -12.18 -4.16 -7.74
C ALA A 91 -12.91 -5.50 -7.64
N THR A 92 -12.45 -6.54 -8.35
CA THR A 92 -13.15 -7.83 -8.42
C THR A 92 -12.62 -8.87 -7.45
N VAL A 93 -11.31 -8.83 -7.16
CA VAL A 93 -10.62 -9.79 -6.28
C VAL A 93 -10.38 -9.19 -4.90
N GLY A 94 -10.26 -7.87 -4.82
CA GLY A 94 -9.95 -7.14 -3.60
C GLY A 94 -8.50 -6.70 -3.51
N GLN A 95 -8.16 -5.97 -2.46
CA GLN A 95 -6.80 -5.52 -2.16
C GLN A 95 -6.18 -6.36 -1.04
N ALA A 96 -4.87 -6.59 -1.12
CA ALA A 96 -4.09 -7.12 -0.01
C ALA A 96 -2.84 -6.27 0.26
N PRO A 97 -3.00 -5.11 0.93
CA PRO A 97 -1.87 -4.26 1.30
C PRO A 97 -0.82 -5.01 2.11
N HIS A 98 0.45 -4.74 1.85
CA HIS A 98 1.54 -5.26 2.69
C HIS A 98 1.81 -4.36 3.90
N THR A 99 1.36 -3.10 3.85
CA THR A 99 1.64 -2.14 4.92
C THR A 99 0.45 -1.23 5.14
N ALA A 100 0.11 -1.02 6.41
CA ALA A 100 -0.72 0.09 6.84
C ALA A 100 0.18 1.25 7.32
N ILE A 101 -0.06 2.47 6.84
CA ILE A 101 0.73 3.65 7.19
C ILE A 101 -0.21 4.72 7.77
N LEU A 102 0.13 5.20 8.97
CA LEU A 102 -0.43 6.42 9.55
C LEU A 102 0.55 7.57 9.26
N GLY A 103 0.12 8.55 8.46
CA GLY A 103 0.96 9.67 8.06
C GLY A 103 0.24 11.00 8.00
N CYS A 104 0.94 12.03 7.52
CA CYS A 104 0.46 13.40 7.66
C CYS A 104 -0.39 13.74 6.46
N ALA A 105 -1.48 14.47 6.65
CA ALA A 105 -2.28 15.04 5.57
C ALA A 105 -1.51 16.12 4.76
N ASP A 106 -0.27 16.44 5.14
CA ASP A 106 0.62 17.35 4.40
C ASP A 106 0.77 16.93 2.93
N SER A 107 0.27 17.78 2.02
CA SER A 107 0.21 17.50 0.59
C SER A 107 1.58 17.25 -0.07
N ARG A 108 2.68 17.65 0.58
CA ARG A 108 4.05 17.45 0.10
C ARG A 108 4.57 16.04 0.32
N VAL A 109 3.87 15.22 1.11
CA VAL A 109 4.27 13.84 1.43
C VAL A 109 3.22 12.84 0.92
N PRO A 110 3.11 12.65 -0.41
CA PRO A 110 2.27 11.62 -0.99
C PRO A 110 2.91 10.24 -0.77
N LEU A 111 2.45 9.50 0.24
CA LEU A 111 3.09 8.27 0.72
C LEU A 111 3.23 7.19 -0.34
N GLU A 112 2.24 7.04 -1.22
CA GLU A 112 2.26 6.11 -2.34
C GLU A 112 3.39 6.42 -3.34
N LEU A 113 3.70 7.70 -3.55
CA LEU A 113 4.81 8.13 -4.40
C LEU A 113 6.15 8.05 -3.66
N VAL A 114 6.18 8.45 -2.39
CA VAL A 114 7.38 8.39 -1.55
C VAL A 114 7.89 6.96 -1.44
N PHE A 115 6.99 5.98 -1.29
CA PHE A 115 7.36 4.57 -1.19
C PHE A 115 7.30 3.82 -2.53
N ASP A 116 7.12 4.53 -3.65
CA ASP A 116 7.07 3.95 -5.00
C ASP A 116 6.14 2.71 -5.06
N GLY A 117 4.97 2.83 -4.42
CA GLY A 117 4.00 1.75 -4.25
C GLY A 117 2.92 1.77 -5.33
N LEU A 118 2.40 0.60 -5.66
CA LEU A 118 1.26 0.44 -6.57
C LEU A 118 -0.08 0.49 -5.80
N PRO A 119 -1.19 0.73 -6.52
CA PRO A 119 -2.52 0.61 -5.92
C PRO A 119 -2.70 -0.77 -5.29
N GLY A 120 -3.14 -0.79 -4.04
CA GLY A 120 -3.32 -2.03 -3.28
C GLY A 120 -2.10 -2.47 -2.45
N ASP A 121 -0.94 -1.82 -2.58
CA ASP A 121 0.25 -2.13 -1.77
C ASP A 121 0.18 -1.52 -0.36
N LEU A 122 -0.31 -0.28 -0.28
CA LEU A 122 -0.40 0.49 0.96
C LEU A 122 -1.86 0.73 1.37
N PHE A 123 -2.13 0.55 2.65
CA PHE A 123 -3.34 1.04 3.31
C PHE A 123 -2.98 2.31 4.08
N VAL A 124 -3.40 3.46 3.58
CA VAL A 124 -2.91 4.76 4.07
C VAL A 124 -4.02 5.49 4.84
N LEU A 125 -3.73 5.86 6.09
CA LEU A 125 -4.53 6.80 6.87
C LEU A 125 -3.72 8.08 7.06
N ARG A 126 -4.34 9.24 6.81
CA ARG A 126 -3.66 10.53 6.95
C ARG A 126 -4.46 11.49 7.84
N ASN A 127 -3.79 12.10 8.81
CA ASN A 127 -4.37 13.13 9.68
C ASN A 127 -3.44 14.36 9.77
N ALA A 128 -3.93 15.47 10.32
CA ALA A 128 -3.08 16.64 10.55
C ALA A 128 -2.14 16.38 11.72
N GLY A 129 -0.83 16.35 11.46
CA GLY A 129 0.19 16.28 12.51
C GLY A 129 0.58 14.88 13.01
N ASN A 130 0.05 13.80 12.44
CA ASN A 130 0.38 12.41 12.80
C ASN A 130 0.09 12.05 14.26
N THR A 131 -0.95 12.64 14.84
CA THR A 131 -1.32 12.45 16.26
C THR A 131 -2.32 11.32 16.46
#